data_AF-A0A7Z0S3X0-F1
#
_entry.id   AF-A0A7Z0S3X0-F1
#
_cell.length_a   1.000
_cell.length_b   1.000
_cell.length_c   1.000
_cell.angle_alpha   90.00
_cell.angle_beta   90.00
_cell.angle_gamma   90.00
#
_symmetry.space_group_name_H-M   'P 1'
#
loop_
_entity.id
_entity.type
_entity.pdbx_description
1 polymer ?
#
loop_
_entity_poly.entity_id
_entity_poly.type
_entity_poly.pdbx_seq_one_letter_code
_entity_poly.pdbx_strand_id
1 'polypeptide(L)'
;MAPLDEISFSVLLDETTEVRQLLENLVNLKHDIYSKISIGALPFISSLSDGILHFLPEEHIEELPDIGKQKLKKIIANVRVSYKQYSDKRFNKAIKSILEIEKVFYSQMMKKYNLLQKLIVRICGQEDLGVFYYKGIPYANTNQQHIYLESILSKSDRKEVPYFSSEVSTLLLEYSKNLGTLINSVNLKTISTIPIQHVDPSDFVLKDFFLLDKKRKNFLTGSLPLETQLFLFNILCQNNFILYLIPDVLKSKEKFFTRSLIQCYLVSINALRTVYEKYNSCFSNFQNKQFSKIIDNKEKHLNIDQSFRNNIFHYKISDVPLEVFSTPDKFFEELIEFHSNKPFKEYQELLINETTKINRLISSLIQ
;
A
#
# COMPACT_ATOMS: atom_id res chain seq x y z
N MET A 1 27.43 16.09 -6.21
CA MET A 1 26.82 14.74 -6.30
C MET A 1 27.28 14.11 -7.61
N ALA A 2 27.16 12.79 -7.80
CA ALA A 2 27.34 12.25 -9.16
C ALA A 2 26.17 12.72 -10.05
N PRO A 3 26.34 12.90 -11.37
CA PRO A 3 25.27 13.42 -12.24
C PRO A 3 23.94 12.65 -12.15
N LEU A 4 23.99 11.31 -12.03
CA LEU A 4 22.78 10.48 -11.83
C LEU A 4 22.13 10.68 -10.45
N ASP A 5 22.90 11.01 -9.42
CA ASP A 5 22.33 11.32 -8.10
C ASP A 5 21.54 12.62 -8.15
N GLU A 6 21.99 13.61 -8.94
CA GLU A 6 21.29 14.89 -9.12
C GLU A 6 19.97 14.69 -9.88
N ILE A 7 19.98 13.87 -10.94
CA ILE A 7 18.78 13.47 -11.68
C ILE A 7 17.81 12.73 -10.75
N SER A 8 18.32 11.79 -9.95
CA SER A 8 17.52 11.02 -8.99
C SER A 8 16.83 11.92 -7.96
N PHE A 9 17.59 12.89 -7.43
CA PHE A 9 17.06 13.87 -6.48
C PHE A 9 16.02 14.78 -7.12
N SER A 10 16.24 15.24 -8.37
CA SER A 10 15.27 16.03 -9.11
C SER A 10 13.93 15.30 -9.31
N VAL A 11 13.99 14.01 -9.69
CA VAL A 11 12.80 13.16 -9.79
C VAL A 11 12.07 13.07 -8.45
N LEU A 12 12.81 12.85 -7.36
CA LEU A 12 12.25 12.80 -6.01
C LEU A 12 11.54 14.11 -5.61
N LEU A 13 12.09 15.26 -5.97
CA LEU A 13 11.49 16.58 -5.67
C LEU A 13 10.17 16.80 -6.42
N ASP A 14 10.09 16.35 -7.67
CA ASP A 14 8.83 16.39 -8.44
C ASP A 14 7.76 15.50 -7.81
N GLU A 15 8.13 14.27 -7.43
CA GLU A 15 7.22 13.35 -6.74
C GLU A 15 6.81 13.87 -5.35
N THR A 16 7.71 14.57 -4.65
CA THR A 16 7.39 15.25 -3.38
C THR A 16 6.32 16.32 -3.57
N THR A 17 6.39 17.09 -4.66
CA THR A 17 5.37 18.10 -4.97
C THR A 17 4.00 17.44 -5.18
N GLU A 18 3.96 16.32 -5.91
CA GLU A 18 2.72 15.56 -6.13
C GLU A 18 2.16 14.98 -4.81
N VAL A 19 3.01 14.41 -3.96
CA VAL A 19 2.59 13.90 -2.64
C VAL A 19 2.11 15.01 -1.74
N ARG A 20 2.72 16.20 -1.79
CA ARG A 20 2.27 17.35 -1.02
C ARG A 20 0.86 17.78 -1.43
N GLN A 21 0.56 17.79 -2.73
CA GLN A 21 -0.79 18.04 -3.26
C GLN A 21 -1.78 16.95 -2.82
N LEU A 22 -1.36 15.68 -2.86
CA LEU A 22 -2.15 14.55 -2.35
C LEU A 22 -2.49 14.72 -0.85
N LEU A 23 -1.54 15.19 -0.04
CA LEU A 23 -1.74 15.42 1.39
C LEU A 23 -2.70 16.60 1.64
N GLU A 24 -2.57 17.71 0.90
CA GLU A 24 -3.54 18.81 0.95
C GLU A 24 -4.94 18.33 0.61
N ASN A 25 -5.07 17.55 -0.46
CA ASN A 25 -6.32 16.94 -0.86
C ASN A 25 -6.91 16.05 0.25
N LEU A 26 -6.08 15.21 0.87
CA LEU A 26 -6.47 14.34 1.96
C LEU A 26 -7.02 15.11 3.17
N VAL A 27 -6.36 16.18 3.62
CA VAL A 27 -6.79 16.94 4.81
C VAL A 27 -7.99 17.85 4.56
N ASN A 28 -8.26 18.22 3.30
CA ASN A 28 -9.42 19.02 2.92
C ASN A 28 -10.69 18.17 2.67
N LEU A 29 -10.59 16.84 2.74
CA LEU A 29 -11.77 15.97 2.71
C LEU A 29 -12.60 16.10 3.98
N LYS A 30 -13.90 15.82 3.86
CA LYS A 30 -14.77 15.68 5.04
C LYS A 30 -14.20 14.60 5.97
N HIS A 31 -14.27 14.84 7.27
CA HIS A 31 -13.72 13.94 8.31
C HIS A 31 -14.14 12.47 8.13
N ASP A 32 -15.39 12.22 7.76
CA ASP A 32 -15.92 10.87 7.54
C ASP A 32 -15.32 10.15 6.34
N ILE A 33 -14.79 10.87 5.35
CA ILE A 33 -14.07 10.31 4.21
C ILE A 33 -12.59 10.17 4.57
N TYR A 34 -11.99 11.24 5.11
CA TYR A 34 -10.60 11.29 5.55
C TYR A 34 -10.24 10.08 6.42
N SER A 35 -11.06 9.78 7.44
CA SER A 35 -10.84 8.66 8.37
C SER A 35 -10.88 7.28 7.69
N LYS A 36 -11.59 7.14 6.57
CA LYS A 36 -11.72 5.88 5.82
C LYS A 36 -10.57 5.64 4.84
N ILE A 37 -9.75 6.64 4.52
CA ILE A 37 -8.70 6.52 3.49
C ILE A 37 -7.28 6.78 4.01
N SER A 38 -7.11 7.53 5.10
CA SER A 38 -5.81 8.02 5.57
C SER A 38 -4.79 6.90 5.84
N ILE A 39 -5.20 5.83 6.52
CA ILE A 39 -4.32 4.68 6.81
C ILE A 39 -3.84 3.99 5.54
N GLY A 40 -4.68 3.93 4.50
CA GLY A 40 -4.33 3.32 3.21
C GLY A 40 -3.26 4.09 2.45
N ALA A 41 -3.13 5.40 2.68
CA ALA A 41 -2.13 6.24 2.04
C ALA A 41 -0.73 6.11 2.67
N LEU A 42 -0.65 5.71 3.96
CA LEU A 42 0.60 5.67 4.72
C LEU A 42 1.73 4.90 4.01
N PRO A 43 1.53 3.66 3.49
CA PRO A 43 2.63 2.91 2.87
C PRO A 43 3.27 3.62 1.68
N PHE A 44 2.48 4.38 0.91
CA PHE A 44 2.92 5.12 -0.26
C PHE A 44 3.68 6.39 0.13
N ILE A 45 3.16 7.13 1.12
CA ILE A 45 3.79 8.33 1.68
C ILE A 45 5.12 7.97 2.35
N SER A 46 5.14 6.88 3.12
CA SER A 46 6.37 6.32 3.69
C SER A 46 7.34 5.86 2.60
N SER A 47 6.83 5.47 1.41
CA SER A 47 7.67 5.08 0.29
C SER A 47 8.52 6.20 -0.26
N LEU A 48 7.90 7.35 -0.51
CA LEU A 48 8.57 8.60 -0.85
C LEU A 48 9.50 9.06 0.28
N SER A 49 9.02 9.01 1.51
CA SER A 49 9.78 9.50 2.68
C SER A 49 11.09 8.75 2.89
N ASP A 50 11.12 7.43 2.67
CA ASP A 50 12.38 6.67 2.69
C ASP A 50 13.34 7.11 1.57
N GLY A 51 12.80 7.49 0.40
CA GLY A 51 13.57 8.12 -0.67
C GLY A 51 14.18 9.46 -0.24
N ILE A 52 13.43 10.32 0.46
CA ILE A 52 13.94 11.57 1.04
C ILE A 52 15.09 11.29 2.00
N LEU A 53 14.91 10.34 2.92
CA LEU A 53 15.95 9.95 3.87
C LEU A 53 17.22 9.40 3.22
N HIS A 54 17.17 8.93 1.97
CA HIS A 54 18.35 8.48 1.25
C HIS A 54 19.28 9.65 0.86
N PHE A 55 18.71 10.82 0.55
CA PHE A 55 19.45 11.99 0.09
C PHE A 55 19.77 12.99 1.21
N LEU A 56 19.24 12.80 2.42
CA LEU A 56 19.60 13.63 3.57
C LEU A 56 20.96 13.21 4.15
N PRO A 57 21.80 14.17 4.57
CA PRO A 57 22.99 13.90 5.38
C PRO A 57 22.67 13.10 6.65
N GLU A 58 23.56 12.19 7.06
CA GLU A 58 23.34 11.35 8.24
C GLU A 58 23.10 12.16 9.52
N GLU A 59 23.78 13.30 9.67
CA GLU A 59 23.62 14.23 10.80
C GLU A 59 22.17 14.68 10.94
N HIS A 60 21.53 15.09 9.84
CA HIS A 60 20.12 15.49 9.83
C HIS A 60 19.15 14.33 10.05
N ILE A 61 19.53 13.11 9.65
CA ILE A 61 18.73 11.91 9.91
C ILE A 61 18.73 11.57 11.41
N GLU A 62 19.87 11.72 12.08
CA GLU A 62 20.02 11.47 13.51
C GLU A 62 19.31 12.54 14.36
N GLU A 63 19.10 13.75 13.84
CA GLU A 63 18.30 14.81 14.46
C GLU A 63 16.78 14.58 14.37
N LEU A 64 16.32 13.63 13.55
CA LEU A 64 14.89 13.35 13.41
C LEU A 64 14.31 12.83 14.73
N PRO A 65 13.10 13.28 15.12
CA PRO A 65 12.49 12.87 16.37
C PRO A 65 12.22 11.36 16.38
N ASP A 66 12.53 10.73 17.51
CA ASP A 66 12.07 9.38 17.80
C ASP A 66 10.53 9.37 18.00
N ILE A 67 9.92 8.23 17.72
CA ILE A 67 8.52 7.96 18.07
C ILE A 67 8.53 6.80 19.06
N GLY A 68 8.12 7.09 20.30
CA GLY A 68 8.41 6.23 21.44
C GLY A 68 9.94 6.08 21.62
N LYS A 69 10.47 4.87 21.44
CA LYS A 69 11.91 4.56 21.51
C LYS A 69 12.51 4.07 20.19
N GLN A 70 11.91 4.42 19.05
CA GLN A 70 12.42 4.02 17.74
C GLN A 70 12.69 5.22 16.87
N LYS A 71 13.82 5.13 16.15
CA LYS A 71 14.17 6.06 15.09
C LYS A 71 13.08 6.10 14.03
N LEU A 72 12.64 7.31 13.68
CA LEU A 72 11.65 7.57 12.64
C LEU A 72 12.01 6.86 11.32
N LYS A 73 13.28 6.92 10.89
CA LYS A 73 13.80 6.22 9.69
C LYS A 73 13.44 4.74 9.67
N LYS A 74 13.55 4.06 10.82
CA LYS A 74 13.24 2.63 10.94
C LYS A 74 11.75 2.36 10.82
N ILE A 75 10.90 3.23 11.39
CA ILE A 75 9.45 3.12 11.26
C ILE A 75 9.05 3.35 9.80
N ILE A 76 9.58 4.40 9.16
CA ILE A 76 9.35 4.70 7.73
C ILE A 76 9.71 3.50 6.85
N ALA A 77 10.88 2.90 7.04
CA ALA A 77 11.32 1.73 6.27
C ALA A 77 10.43 0.48 6.46
N ASN A 78 9.72 0.36 7.59
CA ASN A 78 8.82 -0.76 7.89
C ASN A 78 7.39 -0.54 7.39
N VAL A 79 6.90 0.70 7.44
CA VAL A 79 5.59 1.09 6.90
C VAL A 79 5.65 1.15 5.37
N ARG A 80 6.72 1.74 4.80
CA ARG A 80 7.10 1.44 3.42
C ARG A 80 7.28 -0.06 3.33
N VAL A 81 6.97 -0.67 2.19
CA VAL A 81 7.22 -2.11 2.00
C VAL A 81 6.27 -3.00 2.80
N SER A 82 5.30 -2.53 3.61
CA SER A 82 4.52 -3.44 4.48
C SER A 82 3.92 -4.63 3.73
N TYR A 83 3.34 -4.48 2.52
CA TYR A 83 2.91 -5.64 1.72
C TYR A 83 4.01 -6.33 0.92
N LYS A 84 5.03 -5.60 0.46
CA LYS A 84 6.22 -6.21 -0.13
C LYS A 84 6.91 -7.15 0.85
N GLN A 85 6.87 -6.86 2.16
CA GLN A 85 7.38 -7.78 3.18
C GLN A 85 6.60 -9.08 3.23
N TYR A 86 5.30 -9.09 2.97
CA TYR A 86 4.50 -10.33 2.93
C TYR A 86 4.65 -11.08 1.61
N SER A 87 4.89 -10.40 0.49
CA SER A 87 5.21 -11.05 -0.79
C SER A 87 6.64 -11.63 -0.82
N ASP A 88 7.59 -10.99 -0.14
CA ASP A 88 9.01 -11.38 -0.18
C ASP A 88 9.40 -12.33 0.97
N LYS A 89 8.60 -12.41 2.05
CA LYS A 89 8.78 -13.41 3.13
C LYS A 89 8.46 -14.81 2.61
N ARG A 90 9.01 -15.84 3.27
CA ARG A 90 8.54 -17.24 3.08
C ARG A 90 7.02 -17.26 3.22
N PHE A 91 6.33 -17.61 2.14
CA PHE A 91 4.86 -17.54 2.00
C PHE A 91 4.09 -17.99 3.24
N ASN A 92 4.46 -19.15 3.79
CA ASN A 92 3.79 -19.73 4.96
C ASN A 92 3.89 -18.86 6.22
N LYS A 93 4.99 -18.13 6.41
CA LYS A 93 5.16 -17.20 7.53
C LYS A 93 4.29 -15.96 7.34
N ALA A 94 4.22 -15.46 6.10
CA ALA A 94 3.44 -14.28 5.74
C ALA A 94 1.94 -14.51 5.99
N ILE A 95 1.36 -15.55 5.38
CA ILE A 95 -0.07 -15.86 5.52
C ILE A 95 -0.47 -16.18 6.97
N LYS A 96 0.41 -16.88 7.71
CA LYS A 96 0.15 -17.17 9.13
C LYS A 96 0.09 -15.89 9.96
N SER A 97 1.03 -14.97 9.74
CA SER A 97 1.07 -13.70 10.48
C SER A 97 -0.19 -12.86 10.22
N ILE A 98 -0.66 -12.82 8.97
CA ILE A 98 -1.88 -12.11 8.56
C ILE A 98 -3.11 -12.61 9.34
N LEU A 99 -3.26 -13.93 9.46
CA LEU A 99 -4.38 -14.52 10.21
C LEU A 99 -4.24 -14.33 11.73
N GLU A 100 -3.01 -14.34 12.27
CA GLU A 100 -2.79 -14.06 13.69
C GLU A 100 -3.14 -12.61 14.04
N ILE A 101 -2.84 -11.63 13.19
CA ILE A 101 -3.26 -10.23 13.37
C ILE A 101 -4.78 -10.14 13.51
N GLU A 102 -5.53 -10.86 12.66
CA GLU A 102 -6.99 -10.90 12.74
C GLU A 102 -7.50 -11.48 14.07
N LYS A 103 -6.91 -12.59 14.52
CA LYS A 103 -7.26 -13.20 15.80
C LYS A 103 -6.97 -12.28 16.98
N VAL A 104 -5.85 -11.56 16.93
CA VAL A 104 -5.50 -10.57 17.95
C VAL A 104 -6.52 -9.44 17.95
N PHE A 105 -6.89 -8.91 16.79
CA PHE A 105 -7.92 -7.89 16.66
C PHE A 105 -9.26 -8.35 17.26
N TYR A 106 -9.74 -9.54 16.87
CA TYR A 106 -10.95 -10.15 17.41
C TYR A 106 -10.92 -10.29 18.94
N SER A 107 -9.81 -10.80 19.47
CA SER A 107 -9.59 -10.93 20.92
C SER A 107 -9.66 -9.58 21.63
N GLN A 108 -9.09 -8.52 21.03
CA GLN A 108 -9.10 -7.18 21.61
C GLN A 108 -10.48 -6.53 21.57
N MET A 109 -11.27 -6.70 20.50
CA MET A 109 -12.66 -6.23 20.45
C MET A 109 -13.49 -6.83 21.58
N MET A 110 -13.31 -8.12 21.83
CA MET A 110 -14.05 -8.89 22.82
C MET A 110 -13.54 -8.72 24.26
N LYS A 111 -12.35 -8.12 24.46
CA LYS A 111 -11.62 -8.12 25.74
C LYS A 111 -12.42 -7.53 26.88
N LYS A 112 -13.18 -6.46 26.62
CA LYS A 112 -13.99 -5.74 27.63
C LYS A 112 -15.43 -6.23 27.74
N TYR A 113 -15.82 -7.27 26.99
CA TYR A 113 -17.20 -7.74 27.02
C TYR A 113 -17.50 -8.47 28.33
N ASN A 114 -18.65 -8.17 28.93
CA ASN A 114 -19.18 -8.89 30.09
C ASN A 114 -19.74 -10.27 29.68
N LEU A 115 -20.17 -11.06 30.66
CA LEU A 115 -20.67 -12.42 30.43
C LEU A 115 -21.89 -12.47 29.49
N LEU A 116 -22.82 -11.52 29.63
CA LEU A 116 -24.02 -11.43 28.77
C LEU A 116 -23.64 -11.10 27.33
N GLN A 117 -22.75 -10.13 27.12
CA GLN A 117 -22.25 -9.78 25.79
C GLN A 117 -21.51 -10.95 25.14
N LYS A 118 -20.69 -11.69 25.90
CA LYS A 118 -20.02 -12.91 25.42
C LYS A 118 -21.02 -14.01 25.05
N LEU A 119 -22.12 -14.16 25.81
CA LEU A 119 -23.20 -15.09 25.49
C LEU A 119 -23.90 -14.69 24.19
N ILE A 120 -24.20 -13.40 24.00
CA ILE A 120 -24.78 -12.88 22.76
C ILE A 120 -23.86 -13.16 21.57
N VAL A 121 -22.56 -12.87 21.68
CA VAL A 121 -21.59 -13.18 20.61
C VAL A 121 -21.52 -14.69 20.32
N ARG A 122 -21.66 -15.55 21.33
CA ARG A 122 -21.72 -16.99 21.10
C ARG A 122 -22.95 -17.39 20.27
N ILE A 123 -24.10 -16.76 20.48
CA ILE A 123 -25.38 -17.07 19.80
C ILE A 123 -25.48 -16.40 18.42
N CYS A 124 -25.18 -15.12 18.34
CA CYS A 124 -25.37 -14.27 17.15
C CYS A 124 -24.09 -14.11 16.32
N GLY A 125 -22.93 -14.26 16.95
CA GLY A 125 -21.63 -13.97 16.34
C GLY A 125 -21.13 -12.56 16.64
N GLN A 126 -19.90 -12.31 16.21
CA GLN A 126 -19.28 -11.00 16.16
C GLN A 126 -18.55 -10.93 14.82
N GLU A 127 -18.97 -10.01 13.96
CA GLU A 127 -18.25 -9.72 12.72
C GLU A 127 -16.86 -9.19 13.08
N ASP A 128 -15.87 -9.67 12.33
CA ASP A 128 -14.47 -9.54 12.70
C ASP A 128 -13.59 -8.89 11.63
N LEU A 129 -14.09 -8.77 10.40
CA LEU A 129 -13.43 -8.07 9.30
C LEU A 129 -14.30 -6.94 8.75
N GLY A 130 -13.86 -5.69 8.91
CA GLY A 130 -14.47 -4.53 8.28
C GLY A 130 -13.84 -4.25 6.91
N VAL A 131 -14.67 -4.07 5.88
CA VAL A 131 -14.22 -3.81 4.50
C VAL A 131 -14.76 -2.48 4.02
N PHE A 132 -13.85 -1.64 3.52
CA PHE A 132 -14.15 -0.31 2.99
C PHE A 132 -14.30 -0.37 1.46
N TYR A 133 -15.39 0.21 0.98
CA TYR A 133 -15.74 0.27 -0.43
C TYR A 133 -15.80 1.72 -0.91
N TYR A 134 -15.33 1.94 -2.14
CA TYR A 134 -15.51 3.17 -2.90
C TYR A 134 -16.26 2.82 -4.19
N LYS A 135 -17.47 3.36 -4.38
CA LYS A 135 -18.35 3.03 -5.52
C LYS A 135 -18.55 1.52 -5.73
N GLY A 136 -18.69 0.79 -4.62
CA GLY A 136 -18.87 -0.67 -4.64
C GLY A 136 -17.58 -1.49 -4.84
N ILE A 137 -16.41 -0.85 -4.96
CA ILE A 137 -15.12 -1.54 -5.11
C ILE A 137 -14.39 -1.58 -3.75
N PRO A 138 -13.98 -2.77 -3.25
CA PRO A 138 -13.26 -2.87 -1.98
C PRO A 138 -11.84 -2.34 -2.14
N TYR A 139 -11.44 -1.37 -1.30
CA TYR A 139 -10.11 -0.73 -1.39
C TYR A 139 -9.29 -0.85 -0.10
N ALA A 140 -9.91 -1.20 1.01
CA ALA A 140 -9.21 -1.43 2.28
C ALA A 140 -10.01 -2.38 3.16
N ASN A 141 -9.35 -2.94 4.15
CA ASN A 141 -10.01 -3.69 5.22
C ASN A 141 -9.24 -3.53 6.54
N THR A 142 -9.88 -3.89 7.65
CA THR A 142 -9.31 -3.74 9.00
C THR A 142 -8.03 -4.55 9.20
N ASN A 143 -7.96 -5.77 8.66
CA ASN A 143 -6.74 -6.59 8.70
C ASN A 143 -5.56 -5.88 8.05
N GLN A 144 -5.78 -5.33 6.85
CA GLN A 144 -4.79 -4.57 6.10
C GLN A 144 -4.34 -3.32 6.85
N GLN A 145 -5.28 -2.57 7.40
CA GLN A 145 -4.95 -1.39 8.19
C GLN A 145 -4.09 -1.78 9.40
N HIS A 146 -4.43 -2.86 10.10
CA HIS A 146 -3.65 -3.34 11.24
C HIS A 146 -2.25 -3.79 10.89
N ILE A 147 -2.02 -4.36 9.71
CA ILE A 147 -0.66 -4.66 9.22
C ILE A 147 0.17 -3.37 9.10
N TYR A 148 -0.41 -2.30 8.57
CA TYR A 148 0.28 -1.00 8.47
C TYR A 148 0.54 -0.41 9.85
N LEU A 149 -0.47 -0.44 10.72
CA LEU A 149 -0.36 0.10 12.06
C LEU A 149 0.61 -0.70 12.93
N GLU A 150 0.66 -2.02 12.82
CA GLU A 150 1.59 -2.86 13.60
C GLU A 150 3.05 -2.44 13.38
N SER A 151 3.41 -1.99 12.18
CA SER A 151 4.77 -1.48 11.90
C SER A 151 5.11 -0.22 12.71
N ILE A 152 4.08 0.54 13.13
CA ILE A 152 4.19 1.72 14.00
C ILE A 152 4.08 1.29 15.47
N LEU A 153 3.14 0.39 15.79
CA LEU A 153 2.71 0.05 17.15
C LEU A 153 3.55 -1.05 17.83
N SER A 154 4.02 -2.06 17.09
CA SER A 154 4.75 -3.22 17.65
C SER A 154 6.16 -2.88 18.18
N LYS A 155 6.51 -1.59 18.18
CA LYS A 155 7.83 -1.08 18.50
C LYS A 155 7.82 0.05 19.53
N SER A 156 6.67 0.36 20.12
CA SER A 156 6.58 1.14 21.35
C SER A 156 7.00 0.32 22.58
N ASP A 157 7.02 0.95 23.75
CA ASP A 157 7.54 0.42 25.02
C ASP A 157 6.86 -0.83 25.61
N ARG A 158 5.83 -1.37 24.96
CA ARG A 158 5.01 -2.47 25.50
C ARG A 158 5.05 -3.69 24.59
N LYS A 159 5.08 -4.90 25.19
CA LYS A 159 4.97 -6.18 24.47
C LYS A 159 3.72 -6.25 23.59
N GLU A 160 2.64 -5.56 23.98
CA GLU A 160 1.41 -5.39 23.22
C GLU A 160 0.81 -4.00 23.50
N VAL A 161 0.54 -3.21 22.46
CA VAL A 161 -0.27 -1.98 22.58
C VAL A 161 -1.71 -2.32 22.19
N PRO A 162 -2.71 -2.07 23.05
CA PRO A 162 -4.10 -2.26 22.68
C PRO A 162 -4.50 -1.32 21.54
N TYR A 163 -5.05 -1.87 20.45
CA TYR A 163 -5.43 -1.14 19.24
C TYR A 163 -6.38 0.04 19.51
N PHE A 164 -7.22 -0.08 20.54
CA PHE A 164 -8.23 0.92 20.92
C PHE A 164 -7.80 1.81 22.11
N SER A 165 -6.50 2.04 22.29
CA SER A 165 -5.97 2.90 23.35
C SER A 165 -5.65 4.30 22.83
N SER A 166 -5.69 5.31 23.71
CA SER A 166 -5.23 6.67 23.39
C SER A 166 -3.75 6.72 23.00
N GLU A 167 -2.95 5.78 23.50
CA GLU A 167 -1.53 5.62 23.13
C GLU A 167 -1.36 5.38 21.62
N VAL A 168 -2.22 4.56 21.01
CA VAL A 168 -2.23 4.33 19.55
C VAL A 168 -2.50 5.64 18.82
N SER A 169 -3.52 6.40 19.25
CA SER A 169 -3.86 7.68 18.62
C SER A 169 -2.69 8.67 18.67
N THR A 170 -2.00 8.76 19.82
CA THR A 170 -0.81 9.63 19.96
C THR A 170 0.31 9.21 19.01
N LEU A 171 0.65 7.92 18.96
CA LEU A 171 1.71 7.42 18.08
C LEU A 171 1.40 7.68 16.60
N LEU A 172 0.14 7.52 16.19
CA LEU A 172 -0.26 7.79 14.81
C LEU A 172 -0.23 9.28 14.46
N LEU A 173 -0.61 10.15 15.40
CA LEU A 173 -0.50 11.59 15.22
C LEU A 173 0.96 12.04 15.12
N GLU A 174 1.84 11.54 15.99
CA GLU A 174 3.28 11.80 15.94
C GLU A 174 3.89 11.32 14.63
N TYR A 175 3.59 10.09 14.22
CA TYR A 175 4.07 9.54 12.95
C TYR A 175 3.63 10.36 11.75
N SER A 176 2.34 10.70 11.69
CA SER A 176 1.77 11.49 10.59
C SER A 176 2.36 12.91 10.55
N LYS A 177 2.54 13.55 11.72
CA LYS A 177 3.16 14.87 11.83
C LYS A 177 4.61 14.85 11.33
N ASN A 178 5.38 13.84 11.73
CA ASN A 178 6.78 13.71 11.33
C ASN A 178 6.92 13.42 9.83
N LEU A 179 6.07 12.56 9.25
CA LEU A 179 6.01 12.36 7.80
C LEU A 179 5.70 13.65 7.05
N GLY A 180 4.66 14.39 7.48
CA GLY A 180 4.30 15.66 6.86
C GLY A 180 5.42 16.71 6.96
N THR A 181 6.13 16.75 8.09
CA THR A 181 7.27 17.65 8.30
C THR A 181 8.43 17.32 7.36
N LEU A 182 8.78 16.04 7.23
CA LEU A 182 9.83 15.57 6.33
C LEU A 182 9.53 15.87 4.85
N ILE A 183 8.28 15.70 4.44
CA ILE A 183 7.86 16.03 3.06
C ILE A 183 7.92 17.55 2.83
N ASN A 184 7.48 18.33 3.81
CA ASN A 184 7.54 19.79 3.74
C ASN A 184 8.97 20.34 3.72
N SER A 185 9.93 19.69 4.39
CA SER A 185 11.31 20.20 4.49
C SER A 185 12.06 20.16 3.15
N VAL A 186 11.64 19.31 2.21
CA VAL A 186 12.25 19.20 0.88
C VAL A 186 11.34 19.72 -0.24
N ASN A 187 10.11 20.13 0.05
CA ASN A 187 9.20 20.64 -0.95
C ASN A 187 9.56 22.09 -1.34
N LEU A 188 10.04 22.28 -2.57
CA LEU A 188 10.48 23.59 -3.08
C LEU A 188 9.39 24.37 -3.83
N LYS A 189 8.26 23.74 -4.16
CA LYS A 189 7.20 24.34 -4.97
C LYS A 189 6.01 24.79 -4.11
N THR A 190 5.53 26.02 -4.33
CA THR A 190 4.30 26.52 -3.73
C THR A 190 3.10 25.87 -4.41
N ILE A 191 2.16 25.34 -3.62
CA ILE A 191 0.92 24.75 -4.15
C ILE A 191 0.01 25.91 -4.55
N SER A 192 -0.14 26.13 -5.87
CA SER A 192 -0.79 27.34 -6.38
C SER A 192 -2.32 27.30 -6.31
N THR A 193 -2.94 26.13 -6.17
CA THR A 193 -4.40 25.99 -5.93
C THR A 193 -4.73 24.58 -5.47
N ILE A 194 -5.41 24.44 -4.34
CA ILE A 194 -6.00 23.16 -3.92
C ILE A 194 -7.30 23.00 -4.73
N PRO A 195 -7.44 21.95 -5.55
CA PRO A 195 -8.68 21.73 -6.28
C PRO A 195 -9.82 21.51 -5.27
N ILE A 196 -10.93 22.25 -5.43
CA ILE A 196 -12.14 22.02 -4.63
C ILE A 196 -12.61 20.59 -4.91
N GLN A 197 -12.58 19.75 -3.87
CA GLN A 197 -12.94 18.36 -3.98
C GLN A 197 -14.44 18.16 -3.73
N HIS A 198 -15.19 17.82 -4.78
CA HIS A 198 -16.52 17.26 -4.64
C HIS A 198 -16.43 15.74 -4.66
N VAL A 199 -16.24 15.15 -3.48
CA VAL A 199 -16.34 13.70 -3.26
C VAL A 199 -17.61 13.44 -2.46
N ASP A 200 -18.49 12.58 -2.98
CA ASP A 200 -19.73 12.24 -2.31
C ASP A 200 -19.45 11.24 -1.17
N PRO A 201 -19.76 11.57 0.10
CA PRO A 201 -19.66 10.60 1.19
C PRO A 201 -20.44 9.31 0.95
N SER A 202 -21.53 9.33 0.15
CA SER A 202 -22.30 8.11 -0.15
C SER A 202 -21.54 7.13 -1.04
N ASP A 203 -20.49 7.56 -1.74
CA ASP A 203 -19.61 6.67 -2.48
C ASP A 203 -18.81 5.73 -1.55
N PHE A 204 -18.73 6.05 -0.25
CA PHE A 204 -17.93 5.32 0.74
C PHE A 204 -18.77 4.49 1.70
N VAL A 205 -18.68 3.18 1.58
CA VAL A 205 -19.42 2.23 2.41
C VAL A 205 -18.47 1.38 3.24
N LEU A 206 -18.76 1.20 4.52
CA LEU A 206 -18.14 0.19 5.38
C LEU A 206 -19.12 -0.96 5.56
N LYS A 207 -18.65 -2.19 5.37
CA LYS A 207 -19.42 -3.42 5.64
C LYS A 207 -18.57 -4.35 6.48
N ASP A 208 -19.19 -4.95 7.48
CA ASP A 208 -18.56 -5.91 8.36
C ASP A 208 -18.92 -7.34 7.95
N PHE A 209 -18.01 -8.27 8.18
CA PHE A 209 -18.14 -9.66 7.75
C PHE A 209 -17.67 -10.64 8.84
N PHE A 210 -18.25 -11.83 8.81
CA PHE A 210 -17.77 -12.97 9.60
C PHE A 210 -16.64 -13.67 8.84
N LEU A 211 -15.43 -13.63 9.39
CA LEU A 211 -14.26 -14.26 8.80
C LEU A 211 -13.76 -15.45 9.64
N LEU A 212 -13.55 -15.25 10.94
CA LEU A 212 -13.05 -16.30 11.84
C LEU A 212 -14.14 -17.28 12.28
N ASP A 213 -15.42 -16.86 12.28
CA ASP A 213 -16.53 -17.72 12.63
C ASP A 213 -16.90 -18.70 11.51
N LYS A 214 -16.39 -19.92 11.59
CA LYS A 214 -16.62 -20.97 10.59
C LYS A 214 -18.09 -21.30 10.33
N LYS A 215 -19.00 -21.08 11.28
CA LYS A 215 -20.43 -21.40 11.10
C LYS A 215 -21.17 -20.31 10.34
N ARG A 216 -20.76 -19.05 10.54
CA ARG A 216 -21.43 -17.85 9.99
C ARG A 216 -20.64 -17.18 8.89
N LYS A 217 -19.45 -17.71 8.55
CA LYS A 217 -18.53 -17.14 7.55
C LYS A 217 -19.28 -16.79 6.27
N ASN A 218 -19.28 -15.52 5.93
CA ASN A 218 -20.01 -14.97 4.78
C ASN A 218 -19.08 -14.20 3.82
N PHE A 219 -17.77 -14.30 4.01
CA PHE A 219 -16.76 -13.63 3.19
C PHE A 219 -15.53 -14.53 3.00
N LEU A 220 -14.81 -14.32 1.91
CA LEU A 220 -13.66 -15.15 1.49
C LEU A 220 -14.02 -16.65 1.50
N THR A 221 -14.95 -17.00 0.61
CA THR A 221 -15.59 -18.32 0.51
C THR A 221 -15.00 -19.22 -0.58
N GLY A 222 -13.97 -18.75 -1.29
CA GLY A 222 -13.29 -19.48 -2.35
C GLY A 222 -12.61 -20.77 -1.88
N SER A 223 -12.00 -21.48 -2.81
CA SER A 223 -11.43 -22.82 -2.59
C SER A 223 -10.06 -22.84 -1.90
N LEU A 224 -9.37 -21.70 -1.85
CA LEU A 224 -8.04 -21.59 -1.21
C LEU A 224 -8.16 -21.58 0.33
N PRO A 225 -7.08 -21.87 1.07
CA PRO A 225 -7.07 -21.66 2.52
C PRO A 225 -7.40 -20.20 2.90
N LEU A 226 -8.11 -20.01 4.02
CA LEU A 226 -8.62 -18.71 4.44
C LEU A 226 -7.52 -17.65 4.51
N GLU A 227 -6.36 -18.00 5.07
CA GLU A 227 -5.21 -17.11 5.18
C GLU A 227 -4.64 -16.69 3.82
N THR A 228 -4.71 -17.57 2.82
CA THR A 228 -4.31 -17.25 1.44
C THR A 228 -5.35 -16.34 0.79
N GLN A 229 -6.64 -16.59 1.01
CA GLN A 229 -7.69 -15.71 0.49
C GLN A 229 -7.60 -14.31 1.10
N LEU A 230 -7.37 -14.20 2.42
CA LEU A 230 -7.20 -12.92 3.10
C LEU A 230 -5.95 -12.18 2.61
N PHE A 231 -4.85 -12.91 2.39
CA PHE A 231 -3.65 -12.34 1.77
C PHE A 231 -3.92 -11.78 0.37
N LEU A 232 -4.59 -12.55 -0.50
CA LEU A 232 -4.95 -12.08 -1.84
C LEU A 232 -5.94 -10.90 -1.79
N PHE A 233 -6.91 -10.94 -0.87
CA PHE A 233 -7.88 -9.86 -0.70
C PHE A 233 -7.21 -8.55 -0.26
N ASN A 234 -6.19 -8.62 0.59
CA ASN A 234 -5.38 -7.47 0.96
C ASN A 234 -4.63 -6.87 -0.25
N ILE A 235 -4.10 -7.70 -1.15
CA ILE A 235 -3.47 -7.26 -2.40
C ILE A 235 -4.50 -6.60 -3.32
N LEU A 236 -5.69 -7.19 -3.45
CA LEU A 236 -6.81 -6.61 -4.20
C LEU A 236 -7.18 -5.21 -3.67
N CYS A 237 -7.32 -5.07 -2.35
CA CYS A 237 -7.59 -3.79 -1.70
C CYS A 237 -6.50 -2.77 -2.00
N GLN A 238 -5.22 -3.13 -1.85
CA GLN A 238 -4.09 -2.24 -2.16
C GLN A 238 -4.10 -1.78 -3.62
N ASN A 239 -4.35 -2.69 -4.56
CA ASN A 239 -4.44 -2.37 -5.97
C ASN A 239 -5.61 -1.44 -6.27
N ASN A 240 -6.78 -1.68 -5.67
CA ASN A 240 -7.93 -0.80 -5.83
C ASN A 240 -7.69 0.58 -5.18
N PHE A 241 -6.93 0.66 -4.08
CA PHE A 241 -6.54 1.93 -3.49
C PHE A 241 -5.71 2.78 -4.47
N ILE A 242 -4.67 2.20 -5.06
CA ILE A 242 -3.85 2.93 -6.04
C ILE A 242 -4.63 3.22 -7.32
N LEU A 243 -5.46 2.30 -7.82
CA LEU A 243 -6.19 2.47 -9.08
C LEU A 243 -7.33 3.50 -9.01
N TYR A 244 -7.97 3.67 -7.85
CA TYR A 244 -9.18 4.50 -7.73
C TYR A 244 -9.02 5.64 -6.73
N LEU A 245 -8.51 5.37 -5.53
CA LEU A 245 -8.49 6.38 -4.46
C LEU A 245 -7.39 7.42 -4.70
N ILE A 246 -6.18 6.99 -5.06
CA ILE A 246 -5.07 7.91 -5.38
C ILE A 246 -5.43 8.87 -6.55
N PRO A 247 -5.91 8.38 -7.71
CA PRO A 247 -6.23 9.25 -8.85
C PRO A 247 -7.58 10.00 -8.70
N ASP A 248 -8.65 9.37 -8.24
CA ASP A 248 -9.99 9.97 -8.32
C ASP A 248 -10.33 10.82 -7.09
N VAL A 249 -9.85 10.41 -5.91
CA VAL A 249 -10.13 11.08 -4.63
C VAL A 249 -8.96 11.99 -4.28
N LEU A 250 -7.74 11.50 -4.33
CA LEU A 250 -6.56 12.24 -3.91
C LEU A 250 -5.89 13.06 -5.04
N LYS A 251 -6.39 12.94 -6.28
CA LYS A 251 -5.96 13.69 -7.47
C LYS A 251 -4.46 13.61 -7.76
N SER A 252 -3.83 12.48 -7.50
CA SER A 252 -2.45 12.19 -7.89
C SER A 252 -2.46 11.22 -9.07
N LYS A 253 -1.90 11.65 -10.21
CA LYS A 253 -1.95 10.96 -11.51
C LYS A 253 -0.64 11.01 -12.30
N GLU A 254 0.41 11.59 -11.72
CA GLU A 254 1.67 11.84 -12.40
C GLU A 254 2.76 10.85 -11.94
N LYS A 255 3.98 11.35 -11.68
CA LYS A 255 5.19 10.56 -11.48
C LYS A 255 5.10 9.66 -10.25
N PHE A 256 4.67 10.20 -9.12
CA PHE A 256 4.52 9.45 -7.86
C PHE A 256 3.44 8.37 -7.99
N PHE A 257 2.32 8.70 -8.63
CA PHE A 257 1.27 7.74 -8.92
C PHE A 257 1.79 6.58 -9.78
N THR A 258 2.48 6.87 -10.88
CA THR A 258 3.03 5.82 -11.76
C THR A 258 4.06 4.97 -11.02
N ARG A 259 5.01 5.56 -10.29
CA ARG A 259 5.97 4.79 -9.48
C ARG A 259 5.26 3.87 -8.49
N SER A 260 4.30 4.41 -7.75
CA SER A 260 3.50 3.66 -6.77
C SER A 260 2.72 2.52 -7.40
N LEU A 261 2.15 2.75 -8.60
CA LEU A 261 1.44 1.73 -9.36
C LEU A 261 2.39 0.62 -9.83
N ILE A 262 3.61 0.92 -10.27
CA ILE A 262 4.62 -0.09 -10.64
C ILE A 262 4.99 -0.92 -9.41
N GLN A 263 5.21 -0.28 -8.26
CA GLN A 263 5.50 -0.97 -7.00
C GLN A 263 4.36 -1.94 -6.61
N CYS A 264 3.10 -1.49 -6.68
CA CYS A 264 1.92 -2.33 -6.40
C CYS A 264 1.78 -3.50 -7.39
N TYR A 265 1.99 -3.26 -8.68
CA TYR A 265 1.98 -4.29 -9.71
C TYR A 265 3.02 -5.38 -9.42
N LEU A 266 4.26 -4.99 -9.11
CA LEU A 266 5.34 -5.93 -8.81
C LEU A 266 5.09 -6.75 -7.56
N VAL A 267 4.58 -6.13 -6.49
CA VAL A 267 4.16 -6.84 -5.26
C VAL A 267 3.06 -7.85 -5.58
N SER A 268 2.09 -7.46 -6.40
CA SER A 268 0.99 -8.34 -6.81
C SER A 268 1.45 -9.53 -7.63
N ILE A 269 2.33 -9.33 -8.62
CA ILE A 269 2.89 -10.41 -9.43
C ILE A 269 3.69 -11.39 -8.57
N ASN A 270 4.52 -10.89 -7.65
CA ASN A 270 5.27 -11.75 -6.75
C ASN A 270 4.33 -12.58 -5.86
N ALA A 271 3.30 -11.95 -5.28
CA ALA A 271 2.28 -12.64 -4.49
C ALA A 271 1.56 -13.73 -5.29
N LEU A 272 1.13 -13.42 -6.52
CA LEU A 272 0.47 -14.37 -7.41
C LEU A 272 1.38 -15.53 -7.82
N ARG A 273 2.66 -15.26 -8.12
CA ARG A 273 3.65 -16.31 -8.45
C ARG A 273 3.77 -17.30 -7.30
N THR A 274 3.90 -16.82 -6.07
CA THR A 274 4.01 -17.68 -4.89
C THR A 274 2.74 -18.48 -4.60
N VAL A 275 1.55 -17.88 -4.80
CA VAL A 275 0.28 -18.60 -4.69
C VAL A 275 0.17 -19.67 -5.77
N TYR A 276 0.55 -19.36 -7.00
CA TYR A 276 0.53 -20.29 -8.12
C TYR A 276 1.45 -21.50 -7.89
N GLU A 277 2.71 -21.25 -7.50
CA GLU A 277 3.67 -22.31 -7.19
C GLU A 277 3.16 -23.28 -6.11
N LYS A 278 2.38 -22.79 -5.15
CA LYS A 278 1.86 -23.59 -4.04
C LYS A 278 0.54 -24.29 -4.34
N TYR A 279 -0.34 -23.68 -5.13
CA TYR A 279 -1.74 -24.12 -5.28
C TYR A 279 -2.16 -24.39 -6.74
N ASN A 280 -1.25 -24.44 -7.71
CA ASN A 280 -1.57 -24.71 -9.12
C ASN A 280 -2.43 -25.97 -9.34
N SER A 281 -2.24 -27.01 -8.52
CA SER A 281 -3.00 -28.26 -8.58
C SER A 281 -4.47 -28.11 -8.17
N CYS A 282 -4.80 -27.03 -7.45
CA CYS A 282 -6.16 -26.70 -7.04
C CYS A 282 -6.91 -25.86 -8.08
N PHE A 283 -6.23 -25.39 -9.14
CA PHE A 283 -6.81 -24.46 -10.11
C PHE A 283 -7.30 -25.18 -11.37
N SER A 284 -8.38 -24.64 -11.94
CA SER A 284 -8.85 -25.06 -13.25
C SER A 284 -7.82 -24.76 -14.34
N ASN A 285 -7.90 -25.47 -15.47
CA ASN A 285 -7.08 -25.18 -16.65
C ASN A 285 -7.20 -23.72 -17.11
N PHE A 286 -8.40 -23.12 -16.97
CA PHE A 286 -8.62 -21.72 -17.30
C PHE A 286 -7.85 -20.79 -16.35
N GLN A 287 -7.93 -21.00 -15.04
CA GLN A 287 -7.18 -20.23 -14.05
C GLN A 287 -5.67 -20.38 -14.24
N ASN A 288 -5.17 -21.60 -14.46
CA ASN A 288 -3.75 -21.84 -14.72
C ASN A 288 -3.25 -21.04 -15.94
N LYS A 289 -4.02 -21.02 -17.04
CA LYS A 289 -3.71 -20.17 -18.21
C LYS A 289 -3.69 -18.69 -17.87
N GLN A 290 -4.61 -18.22 -17.02
CA GLN A 290 -4.62 -16.81 -16.59
C GLN A 290 -3.39 -16.46 -15.75
N PHE A 291 -3.01 -17.31 -14.79
CA PHE A 291 -1.78 -17.14 -14.00
C PHE A 291 -0.55 -17.06 -14.89
N SER A 292 -0.36 -18.03 -15.79
CA SER A 292 0.79 -18.03 -16.71
C SER A 292 0.83 -16.75 -17.55
N LYS A 293 -0.31 -16.33 -18.11
CA LYS A 293 -0.37 -15.10 -18.92
C LYS A 293 0.01 -13.86 -18.10
N ILE A 294 -0.54 -13.72 -16.89
CA ILE A 294 -0.27 -12.56 -16.03
C ILE A 294 1.20 -12.53 -15.58
N ILE A 295 1.76 -13.68 -15.17
CA ILE A 295 3.14 -13.77 -14.71
C ILE A 295 4.12 -13.50 -15.87
N ASP A 296 3.85 -14.04 -17.06
CA ASP A 296 4.66 -13.83 -18.26
C ASP A 296 4.63 -12.38 -18.76
N ASN A 297 3.50 -11.68 -18.58
CA ASN A 297 3.33 -10.31 -19.05
C ASN A 297 4.28 -9.31 -18.37
N LYS A 298 4.67 -9.55 -17.12
CA LYS A 298 5.63 -8.70 -16.39
C LYS A 298 6.91 -8.49 -17.19
N GLU A 299 7.47 -9.57 -17.71
CA GLU A 299 8.75 -9.55 -18.43
C GLU A 299 8.54 -9.27 -19.91
N LYS A 300 7.52 -9.88 -20.54
CA LYS A 300 7.33 -9.77 -22.00
C LYS A 300 6.71 -8.44 -22.46
N HIS A 301 5.84 -7.83 -21.65
CA HIS A 301 5.02 -6.69 -22.09
C HIS A 301 5.32 -5.41 -21.33
N LEU A 302 5.71 -5.52 -20.05
CA LEU A 302 6.07 -4.36 -19.22
C LEU A 302 7.59 -4.16 -19.08
N ASN A 303 8.40 -5.11 -19.56
CA ASN A 303 9.86 -5.09 -19.53
C ASN A 303 10.47 -4.73 -18.16
N ILE A 304 9.87 -5.22 -17.07
CA ILE A 304 10.35 -4.90 -15.72
C ILE A 304 11.41 -5.91 -15.28
N ASP A 305 12.65 -5.62 -15.66
CA ASP A 305 13.83 -6.36 -15.23
C ASP A 305 14.31 -5.94 -13.82
N GLN A 306 15.47 -6.46 -13.42
CA GLN A 306 16.03 -6.17 -12.11
C GLN A 306 16.53 -4.72 -11.98
N SER A 307 17.10 -4.15 -13.06
CA SER A 307 17.59 -2.77 -13.07
C SER A 307 16.43 -1.79 -12.91
N PHE A 308 15.38 -1.96 -13.73
CA PHE A 308 14.18 -1.15 -13.67
C PHE A 308 13.51 -1.25 -12.29
N ARG A 309 13.35 -2.46 -11.77
CA ARG A 309 12.82 -2.69 -10.42
C ARG A 309 13.61 -1.91 -9.37
N ASN A 310 14.94 -1.96 -9.41
CA ASN A 310 15.78 -1.28 -8.42
C ASN A 310 15.57 0.25 -8.47
N ASN A 311 15.57 0.82 -9.68
CA ASN A 311 15.33 2.24 -9.92
C ASN A 311 13.94 2.70 -9.44
N ILE A 312 12.92 1.83 -9.53
CA ILE A 312 11.57 2.10 -9.03
C ILE A 312 11.49 2.07 -7.49
N PHE A 313 12.19 1.15 -6.82
CA PHE A 313 12.07 0.95 -5.38
C PHE A 313 13.03 1.80 -4.52
N HIS A 314 14.18 2.24 -5.05
CA HIS A 314 15.25 2.82 -4.24
C HIS A 314 15.48 4.32 -4.44
N TYR A 315 14.72 5.00 -5.30
CA TYR A 315 14.86 6.44 -5.60
C TYR A 315 16.29 6.87 -6.01
N LYS A 316 17.16 5.91 -6.32
CA LYS A 316 18.52 6.11 -6.78
C LYS A 316 18.63 5.45 -8.15
N ILE A 317 18.78 6.27 -9.18
CA ILE A 317 18.92 5.81 -10.55
C ILE A 317 20.32 5.23 -10.72
N SER A 318 20.39 3.98 -11.16
CA SER A 318 21.60 3.28 -11.56
C SER A 318 21.39 2.61 -12.92
N ASP A 319 22.51 2.33 -13.60
CA ASP A 319 22.53 1.51 -14.81
C ASP A 319 21.68 2.08 -15.97
N VAL A 320 21.64 3.42 -16.07
CA VAL A 320 21.02 4.17 -17.18
C VAL A 320 22.04 5.18 -17.72
N PRO A 321 22.30 5.22 -19.04
CA PRO A 321 23.21 6.21 -19.64
C PRO A 321 22.71 7.63 -19.42
N LEU A 322 23.62 8.59 -19.21
CA LEU A 322 23.24 9.99 -18.96
C LEU A 322 22.56 10.63 -20.17
N GLU A 323 22.86 10.15 -21.38
CA GLU A 323 22.33 10.64 -22.65
C GLU A 323 20.82 10.38 -22.81
N VAL A 324 20.25 9.49 -21.99
CA VAL A 324 18.81 9.25 -21.91
C VAL A 324 18.08 10.48 -21.37
N PHE A 325 18.73 11.24 -20.49
CA PHE A 325 18.10 12.32 -19.75
C PHE A 325 18.32 13.66 -20.46
N SER A 326 17.25 14.23 -21.00
CA SER A 326 17.34 15.47 -21.78
C SER A 326 16.94 16.69 -20.96
N THR A 327 15.82 16.60 -20.23
CA THR A 327 15.19 17.78 -19.61
C THR A 327 14.71 17.46 -18.19
N PRO A 328 15.01 18.29 -17.17
CA PRO A 328 14.71 17.97 -15.76
C PRO A 328 13.26 17.64 -15.43
N ASP A 329 12.32 18.27 -16.12
CA ASP A 329 10.88 18.03 -15.99
C ASP A 329 10.43 16.66 -16.52
N LYS A 330 11.26 15.99 -17.34
CA LYS A 330 10.96 14.71 -17.97
C LYS A 330 11.77 13.53 -17.45
N PHE A 331 12.74 13.75 -16.54
CA PHE A 331 13.65 12.69 -16.09
C PHE A 331 12.97 11.39 -15.65
N PHE A 332 11.83 11.46 -14.94
CA PHE A 332 11.11 10.24 -14.58
C PHE A 332 10.44 9.57 -15.78
N GLU A 333 9.87 10.36 -16.70
CA GLU A 333 9.24 9.84 -17.92
C GLU A 333 10.29 9.15 -18.78
N GLU A 334 11.43 9.81 -19.01
CA GLU A 334 12.58 9.28 -19.76
C GLU A 334 13.13 8.00 -19.14
N LEU A 335 13.19 7.91 -17.80
CA LEU A 335 13.55 6.68 -17.09
C LEU A 335 12.57 5.54 -17.40
N ILE A 336 11.26 5.80 -17.37
CA ILE A 336 10.25 4.79 -17.71
C ILE A 336 10.43 4.39 -19.18
N GLU A 337 10.51 5.36 -20.08
CA GLU A 337 10.58 5.13 -21.53
C GLU A 337 11.83 4.31 -21.92
N PHE A 338 12.97 4.58 -21.29
CA PHE A 338 14.21 3.82 -21.46
C PHE A 338 14.03 2.35 -21.07
N HIS A 339 13.49 2.09 -19.88
CA HIS A 339 13.32 0.71 -19.41
C HIS A 339 12.19 -0.02 -20.14
N SER A 340 11.08 0.65 -20.45
CA SER A 340 9.91 0.00 -21.03
C SER A 340 9.89 -0.04 -22.55
N ASN A 341 10.72 0.75 -23.24
CA ASN A 341 10.65 0.99 -24.69
C ASN A 341 9.24 1.42 -25.15
N LYS A 342 8.57 2.22 -24.33
CA LYS A 342 7.17 2.66 -24.53
C LYS A 342 7.01 4.08 -24.03
N PRO A 343 6.25 4.95 -24.72
CA PRO A 343 5.92 6.28 -24.23
C PRO A 343 5.31 6.23 -22.82
N PHE A 344 5.66 7.20 -21.96
CA PHE A 344 5.27 7.19 -20.55
C PHE A 344 3.76 7.00 -20.32
N LYS A 345 2.93 7.74 -21.05
CA LYS A 345 1.45 7.65 -20.90
C LYS A 345 0.91 6.30 -21.40
N GLU A 346 1.43 5.76 -22.49
CA GLU A 346 1.06 4.40 -22.96
C GLU A 346 1.44 3.34 -21.91
N TYR A 347 2.62 3.48 -21.30
CA TYR A 347 3.08 2.57 -20.26
C TYR A 347 2.18 2.63 -19.01
N GLN A 348 1.81 3.83 -18.58
CA GLN A 348 0.91 4.04 -17.45
C GLN A 348 -0.46 3.37 -17.68
N GLU A 349 -1.06 3.55 -18.87
CA GLU A 349 -2.33 2.90 -19.24
C GLU A 349 -2.21 1.37 -19.31
N LEU A 350 -1.13 0.86 -19.88
CA LEU A 350 -0.84 -0.57 -19.92
C LEU A 350 -0.78 -1.15 -18.49
N LEU A 351 -0.09 -0.45 -17.58
CA LEU A 351 0.06 -0.87 -16.20
C LEU A 351 -1.28 -0.89 -15.42
N ILE A 352 -2.14 0.11 -15.65
CA ILE A 352 -3.52 0.14 -15.13
C ILE A 352 -4.30 -1.09 -15.61
N ASN A 353 -4.21 -1.39 -16.92
CA ASN A 353 -4.90 -2.52 -17.53
C ASN A 353 -4.41 -3.87 -16.97
N GLU A 354 -3.09 -4.05 -16.84
CA GLU A 354 -2.52 -5.29 -16.29
C GLU A 354 -2.84 -5.46 -14.80
N THR A 355 -2.83 -4.39 -14.01
CA THR A 355 -3.23 -4.43 -12.59
C THR A 355 -4.72 -4.76 -12.45
N THR A 356 -5.56 -4.25 -13.33
CA THR A 356 -6.99 -4.60 -13.37
C THR A 356 -7.21 -6.09 -13.69
N LYS A 357 -6.41 -6.68 -14.59
CA LYS A 357 -6.46 -8.12 -14.88
C LYS A 357 -6.08 -8.96 -13.66
N ILE A 358 -5.06 -8.54 -12.91
CA ILE A 358 -4.70 -9.15 -11.62
C ILE A 358 -5.89 -9.13 -10.65
N ASN A 359 -6.54 -7.98 -10.49
CA ASN A 359 -7.67 -7.85 -9.56
C ASN A 359 -8.85 -8.76 -9.94
N ARG A 360 -9.12 -8.94 -11.24
CA ARG A 360 -10.12 -9.91 -11.72
C ARG A 360 -9.75 -11.34 -11.38
N LEU A 361 -8.49 -11.74 -11.60
CA LEU A 361 -8.00 -13.07 -11.23
C LEU A 361 -8.15 -13.28 -9.71
N ILE A 362 -7.66 -12.35 -8.90
CA ILE A 362 -7.78 -12.43 -7.43
C ILE A 362 -9.24 -12.58 -7.01
N SER A 363 -10.14 -11.77 -7.55
CA SER A 363 -11.57 -11.83 -7.21
C SER A 363 -12.16 -13.22 -7.48
N SER A 364 -11.78 -13.86 -8.58
CA SER A 364 -12.21 -15.22 -8.92
C SER A 364 -11.62 -16.34 -8.04
N LEU A 365 -10.63 -16.03 -7.20
CA LEU A 365 -9.99 -17.00 -6.31
C LEU A 365 -10.52 -16.93 -4.87
N ILE A 366 -11.14 -15.81 -4.51
CA ILE A 366 -11.57 -15.52 -3.13
C ILE A 366 -13.10 -15.46 -2.96
N GLN A 367 -13.84 -15.43 -4.07
CA GLN A 367 -15.29 -15.62 -4.09
C GLN A 367 -15.59 -17.10 -4.26
#